data_AF-A0A2D5PKN8-F1
#
_entry.id   AF-A0A2D5PKN8-F1
#
_cell.length_a   1.000
_cell.length_b   1.000
_cell.length_c   1.000
_cell.angle_alpha   90.00
_cell.angle_beta   90.00
_cell.angle_gamma   90.00
#
_symmetry.space_group_name_H-M   'P 1'
#
loop_
_entity.id
_entity.type
_entity.pdbx_description
1 polymer ?
#
loop_
_entity_poly.entity_id
_entity_poly.type
_entity_poly.pdbx_seq_one_letter_code
_entity_poly.pdbx_strand_id
1 'polypeptide(L)'
;MNDPIKPQQPTITPGIYRHYKGNDYQVLGLVRHSETEEYLVLYKTLYGDYSSWVRPYSMFVDEVEVDGHKQPRFRLQEATEEVQPLLKVAPEDPL
;
A
#
# COMPACT_ATOMS: atom_id res chain seq x y z
N MET A 1 -33.66 -6.81 -10.73
CA MET A 1 -32.97 -6.09 -9.63
C MET A 1 -31.51 -6.05 -10.00
N ASN A 2 -31.03 -4.94 -10.56
CA ASN A 2 -29.60 -4.77 -10.82
C ASN A 2 -29.00 -4.24 -9.53
N ASP A 3 -28.21 -5.07 -8.82
CA ASP A 3 -27.35 -4.56 -7.77
C ASP A 3 -26.41 -3.52 -8.41
N PRO A 4 -26.31 -2.29 -7.85
CA PRO A 4 -25.31 -1.36 -8.31
C PRO A 4 -23.94 -2.00 -8.11
N ILE A 5 -23.15 -2.09 -9.19
CA ILE A 5 -21.75 -2.50 -9.12
C ILE A 5 -21.07 -1.57 -8.11
N LYS A 6 -20.87 -2.05 -6.87
CA LYS A 6 -20.06 -1.32 -5.90
C LYS A 6 -18.67 -1.17 -6.51
N PRO A 7 -18.05 0.03 -6.48
CA PRO A 7 -16.69 0.17 -6.94
C PRO A 7 -15.83 -0.82 -6.17
N GLN A 8 -15.15 -1.71 -6.90
CA GLN A 8 -14.32 -2.75 -6.29
C GLN A 8 -13.20 -2.06 -5.51
N GLN A 9 -13.15 -2.34 -4.21
CA GLN A 9 -12.11 -1.83 -3.33
C GLN A 9 -10.74 -2.34 -3.82
N PRO A 10 -9.72 -1.46 -3.95
CA PRO A 10 -8.39 -1.89 -4.36
C PRO A 10 -7.82 -2.88 -3.36
N THR A 11 -6.94 -3.75 -3.86
CA THR A 11 -6.21 -4.73 -3.05
C THR A 11 -4.71 -4.54 -3.23
N ILE A 12 -3.95 -4.87 -2.20
CA ILE A 12 -2.49 -4.95 -2.23
C ILE A 12 -2.07 -6.19 -1.46
N THR A 13 -1.14 -6.97 -2.01
CA THR A 13 -0.55 -8.11 -1.31
C THR A 13 0.46 -7.58 -0.30
N PRO A 14 0.32 -7.85 1.01
CA PRO A 14 1.38 -7.54 1.97
C PRO A 14 2.65 -8.30 1.62
N GLY A 15 3.82 -7.74 1.91
CA GLY A 15 5.08 -8.41 1.60
C GLY A 15 6.24 -7.47 1.34
N ILE A 16 7.32 -8.02 0.82
CA ILE A 16 8.51 -7.25 0.45
C ILE A 16 8.37 -6.77 -1.00
N TYR A 17 8.52 -5.48 -1.20
CA TYR A 17 8.50 -4.82 -2.50
C TYR A 17 9.82 -4.12 -2.76
N ARG A 18 10.36 -4.33 -3.96
CA ARG A 18 11.55 -3.64 -4.47
C ARG A 18 11.11 -2.41 -5.25
N HIS A 19 11.56 -1.23 -4.86
CA HIS A 19 11.42 -0.05 -5.71
C HIS A 19 12.36 -0.14 -6.91
N TYR A 20 11.97 0.40 -8.06
CA TYR A 20 12.80 0.37 -9.29
C TYR A 20 14.21 0.96 -9.11
N LYS A 21 14.41 1.81 -8.08
CA LYS A 21 15.73 2.38 -7.71
C LYS A 21 16.60 1.47 -6.83
N GLY A 22 16.16 0.27 -6.47
CA GLY A 22 16.99 -0.73 -5.80
C GLY A 22 16.69 -0.99 -4.32
N ASN A 23 16.01 -0.09 -3.61
CA ASN A 23 15.71 -0.28 -2.18
C ASN A 23 14.49 -1.18 -1.94
N ASP A 24 14.53 -1.92 -0.83
CA ASP A 24 13.44 -2.79 -0.37
C ASP A 24 12.57 -2.14 0.70
N TYR A 25 11.30 -2.50 0.66
CA TYR A 25 10.25 -1.99 1.53
C TYR A 25 9.29 -3.12 1.92
N GLN A 26 8.80 -3.10 3.15
CA GLN A 26 7.73 -3.99 3.59
C GLN A 26 6.38 -3.29 3.47
N VAL A 27 5.52 -3.78 2.60
CA VAL A 27 4.11 -3.35 2.51
C VAL A 27 3.30 -4.07 3.59
N LEU A 28 2.60 -3.29 4.40
CA LEU A 28 1.76 -3.78 5.48
C LEU A 28 0.29 -3.88 5.05
N GLY A 29 -0.17 -3.01 4.15
CA GLY A 29 -1.53 -3.04 3.63
C GLY A 29 -2.02 -1.69 3.11
N LEU A 30 -3.35 -1.56 3.00
CA LEU A 30 -4.01 -0.31 2.63
C LEU A 30 -4.53 0.42 3.86
N VAL A 31 -4.47 1.74 3.79
CA VAL A 31 -5.12 2.67 4.73
C VAL A 31 -5.95 3.69 3.95
N ARG A 32 -6.83 4.41 4.64
CA ARG A 32 -7.66 5.47 4.06
C ARG A 32 -7.20 6.83 4.56
N HIS A 33 -7.07 7.79 3.66
CA HIS A 33 -6.88 9.19 4.00
C HIS A 33 -8.21 9.75 4.56
N SER A 34 -8.21 10.31 5.77
CA SER A 34 -9.45 10.68 6.48
C SER A 34 -10.27 11.76 5.78
N GLU A 35 -9.61 12.70 5.12
CA GLU A 35 -10.23 13.91 4.57
C GLU A 35 -10.68 13.73 3.12
N THR A 36 -10.04 12.83 2.39
CA THR A 36 -10.26 12.61 0.95
C THR A 36 -10.82 11.23 0.66
N GLU A 37 -10.84 10.36 1.67
CA GLU A 37 -11.12 8.94 1.56
C GLU A 37 -10.21 8.21 0.56
N GLU A 38 -9.09 8.78 0.11
CA GLU A 38 -8.23 8.08 -0.86
C GLU A 38 -7.54 6.86 -0.26
N TYR A 39 -7.37 5.79 -1.05
CA TYR A 39 -6.60 4.62 -0.64
C TYR A 39 -5.10 4.92 -0.72
N LEU A 40 -4.39 4.65 0.38
CA LEU A 40 -2.94 4.75 0.46
C LEU A 40 -2.35 3.38 0.80
N VAL A 41 -1.13 3.11 0.32
CA VAL A 41 -0.34 1.96 0.74
C VAL A 41 0.50 2.37 1.94
N LEU A 42 0.36 1.64 3.05
CA LEU A 42 1.23 1.73 4.21
C LEU A 42 2.40 0.76 4.04
N TYR A 43 3.62 1.27 4.13
CA TYR A 43 4.82 0.48 3.99
C TYR A 43 5.97 1.03 4.84
N LYS A 44 6.97 0.20 5.10
CA LYS A 44 8.13 0.48 5.94
C LYS A 44 9.41 0.32 5.13
N THR A 45 10.40 1.19 5.32
CA THR A 45 11.72 1.00 4.72
C THR A 45 12.42 -0.21 5.37
N LEU A 46 13.14 -1.00 4.58
CA LEU A 46 14.00 -2.08 5.10
C LEU A 46 15.48 -1.68 5.16
N TYR A 47 15.72 -0.38 5.29
CA TYR A 47 17.04 0.24 5.32
C TYR A 47 17.00 1.52 6.17
N GLY A 48 18.18 2.02 6.54
CA GLY A 48 18.30 3.25 7.32
C GLY A 48 17.62 3.11 8.68
N ASP A 49 16.71 4.03 8.97
CA ASP A 49 15.98 4.12 10.24
C ASP A 49 14.73 3.23 10.31
N TYR A 50 14.44 2.46 9.25
CA TYR A 50 13.26 1.60 9.18
C TYR A 50 11.94 2.38 9.38
N SER A 51 11.86 3.60 8.88
CA SER A 51 10.69 4.47 8.98
C SER A 51 9.46 3.97 8.21
N SER A 52 8.27 4.35 8.69
CA SER A 52 6.97 4.03 8.06
C SER A 52 6.45 5.19 7.24
N TRP A 53 5.89 4.89 6.07
CA TRP A 53 5.43 5.85 5.08
C TRP A 53 4.08 5.44 4.50
N VAL A 54 3.34 6.42 4.01
CA VAL A 54 2.13 6.22 3.20
C VAL A 54 2.30 6.84 1.83
N ARG A 55 1.70 6.24 0.80
CA ARG A 55 1.70 6.76 -0.57
C ARG A 55 0.36 6.45 -1.25
N PRO A 56 -0.18 7.33 -2.12
CA PRO A 56 -1.38 7.01 -2.89
C PRO A 56 -1.28 5.67 -3.61
N TYR A 57 -2.33 4.85 -3.50
CA TYR A 57 -2.38 3.51 -4.08
C TYR A 57 -2.06 3.52 -5.57
N SER A 58 -2.74 4.41 -6.32
CA SER A 58 -2.55 4.57 -7.76
C SER A 58 -1.09 4.83 -8.12
N MET A 59 -0.39 5.67 -7.36
CA MET A 59 1.02 5.97 -7.57
C MET A 59 1.97 4.85 -7.12
N PHE A 60 1.54 3.98 -6.22
CA PHE A 60 2.33 2.86 -5.73
C PHE A 60 2.33 1.71 -6.74
N VAL A 61 1.16 1.35 -7.27
CA VAL A 61 0.99 0.27 -8.26
C VAL A 61 1.29 0.71 -9.70
N ASP A 62 1.59 1.99 -9.89
CA ASP A 62 1.94 2.57 -11.19
C ASP A 62 3.18 1.94 -11.83
N GLU A 63 3.29 2.06 -13.14
CA GLU A 63 4.47 1.70 -13.90
C GLU A 63 5.37 2.92 -14.13
N VAL A 64 6.66 2.66 -14.31
CA VAL A 64 7.65 3.65 -14.70
C VAL A 64 8.38 3.17 -15.94
N GLU A 65 8.79 4.10 -16.78
CA GLU A 65 9.70 3.82 -17.88
C GLU A 65 11.15 4.00 -17.40
N VAL A 66 11.96 2.95 -17.53
CA VAL A 66 13.38 2.93 -17.20
C VAL A 66 14.10 2.30 -18.38
N ASP A 67 15.09 3.00 -18.94
CA ASP A 67 15.85 2.56 -20.12
C ASP A 67 14.95 2.11 -21.29
N GLY A 68 13.85 2.85 -21.53
CA GLY A 68 12.89 2.55 -22.60
C GLY A 68 11.94 1.39 -22.32
N HIS A 69 11.98 0.79 -21.12
CA HIS A 69 11.12 -0.33 -20.74
C HIS A 69 10.17 0.06 -19.62
N LYS A 70 8.88 -0.26 -19.78
CA LYS A 70 7.90 -0.13 -18.70
C LYS A 70 8.07 -1.24 -17.69
N GLN A 71 8.09 -0.87 -16.41
CA GLN A 71 8.12 -1.82 -15.30
C GLN A 71 7.40 -1.25 -14.07
N PRO A 72 6.94 -2.10 -13.14
CA PRO A 72 6.32 -1.64 -11.91
C PRO A 72 7.24 -0.72 -11.12
N ARG A 73 6.70 0.39 -10.59
CA ARG A 73 7.44 1.28 -9.69
C ARG A 73 7.91 0.54 -8.44
N PHE A 74 7.04 -0.33 -7.90
CA PHE A 74 7.31 -1.25 -6.81
C PHE A 74 6.94 -2.66 -7.25
N ARG A 75 7.91 -3.58 -7.22
CA ARG A 75 7.72 -4.97 -7.62
C ARG A 75 7.70 -5.87 -6.39
N LEU A 76 6.62 -6.62 -6.19
CA LEU A 76 6.53 -7.66 -5.16
C LEU A 76 7.68 -8.67 -5.36
N GLN A 77 8.44 -8.93 -4.31
CA GLN A 77 9.51 -9.93 -4.25
C GLN A 77 9.07 -11.15 -3.45
N GLU A 78 8.41 -10.92 -2.32
CA GLU A 78 7.96 -11.96 -1.40
C GLU A 78 6.63 -11.55 -0.78
N ALA A 79 5.61 -12.40 -0.87
CA ALA A 79 4.32 -12.17 -0.21
C ALA A 79 4.41 -12.58 1.26
N THR A 80 3.70 -11.86 2.14
CA THR A 80 3.47 -12.28 3.52
C THR A 80 1.98 -12.30 3.82
N GLU A 81 1.58 -13.27 4.65
CA GLU A 81 0.24 -13.36 5.22
C GLU A 81 0.10 -12.45 6.46
N GLU A 82 1.20 -11.88 6.96
CA GLU A 82 1.21 -10.97 8.11
C GLU A 82 0.75 -9.56 7.71
N VAL A 83 -0.55 -9.33 7.77
CA VAL A 83 -1.07 -7.97 7.96
C VAL A 83 -0.87 -7.63 9.43
N GLN A 84 0.10 -6.76 9.76
CA GLN A 84 0.10 -6.19 11.11
C GLN A 84 -1.22 -5.45 11.29
N PRO A 85 -2.03 -5.78 12.32
CA PRO A 85 -3.29 -5.09 12.52
C PRO A 85 -2.97 -3.61 12.73
N LEU A 86 -3.36 -2.77 11.77
CA LEU A 86 -3.45 -1.34 11.98
C LEU A 86 -4.34 -1.18 13.23
N LEU A 87 -3.80 -0.53 14.27
CA LEU A 87 -4.47 -0.27 15.53
C LEU A 87 -5.95 0.00 15.25
N LYS A 88 -6.86 -0.88 15.69
CA LYS A 88 -8.28 -0.53 15.72
C LYS A 88 -8.36 0.65 16.68
N VAL A 89 -8.44 1.87 16.16
CA VAL A 89 -8.95 2.98 16.96
C VAL A 89 -10.35 2.51 17.33
N ALA A 90 -10.54 2.16 18.60
CA ALA A 90 -11.84 1.81 19.12
C ALA A 90 -12.80 2.93 18.72
N PRO A 91 -14.05 2.64 18.32
CA PRO A 91 -15.06 3.69 18.28
C PRO A 91 -15.02 4.36 19.65
N GLU A 92 -14.87 5.69 19.67
CA GLU A 92 -14.81 6.43 20.92
C GLU A 92 -16.00 6.02 21.79
N ASP A 93 -15.72 5.62 23.04
CA ASP A 93 -16.74 5.38 24.05
C ASP A 93 -17.61 6.64 24.13
N PRO A 94 -18.92 6.57 23.81
CA PRO A 94 -19.78 7.70 24.09
C PRO A 94 -19.86 7.85 25.62
N LEU A 95 -19.53 9.06 26.08
CA LEU A 95 -19.63 9.52 27.48
C LEU A 95 -20.94 9.10 28.16
#